data_AF-A0A961JPN6-F1
#
_entry.id   AF-A0A961JPN6-F1
#
_cell.length_a   1.000
_cell.length_b   1.000
_cell.length_c   1.000
_cell.angle_alpha   90.00
_cell.angle_beta   90.00
_cell.angle_gamma   90.00
#
_symmetry.space_group_name_H-M   'P 1'
#
loop_
_entity.id
_entity.type
_entity.pdbx_description
1 polymer ?
#
loop_
_entity_poly.entity_id
_entity_poly.type
_entity_poly.pdbx_seq_one_letter_code
_entity_poly.pdbx_strand_id
1 'polypeptide(L)'
;DMISPVKAAVGPAYGALDDRLAAAVHIRFGLPAQVPAKIKKAIKKADRISAWLEATQIAGFSRAESDKFFGRPDPALIDGLSIALRPPRDVRADFVARHEALLAEI
;
A
#
# COMPACT_ATOMS: atom_id res chain seq x y z
N ASP A 1 2.23 -0.56 12.02
CA ASP A 1 1.51 -1.32 10.99
C ASP A 1 1.79 -2.80 11.22
N MET A 2 0.80 -3.66 11.00
CA MET A 2 0.97 -5.10 11.17
C MET A 2 1.34 -5.74 9.84
N ILE A 3 2.38 -6.55 9.84
CA ILE A 3 2.72 -7.40 8.70
C ILE A 3 1.58 -8.37 8.39
N SER A 4 1.40 -8.73 7.12
CA SER A 4 0.30 -9.58 6.65
C SER A 4 0.12 -10.89 7.46
N PRO A 5 1.18 -11.62 7.86
CA PRO A 5 1.03 -12.82 8.69
C PRO A 5 0.37 -12.55 10.06
N VAL A 6 0.65 -11.39 10.65
CA VAL A 6 0.07 -11.02 11.96
C VAL A 6 -1.40 -10.66 11.79
N LYS A 7 -1.78 -9.90 10.75
CA LYS A 7 -3.19 -9.55 10.47
C LYS A 7 -4.08 -10.79 10.38
N ALA A 8 -3.60 -11.88 9.76
CA ALA A 8 -4.33 -13.14 9.67
C ALA A 8 -4.54 -13.84 11.02
N ALA A 9 -3.63 -13.61 11.99
CA ALA A 9 -3.68 -14.25 13.31
C ALA A 9 -4.54 -13.49 14.34
N VAL A 10 -4.80 -12.19 14.17
CA VAL A 10 -5.60 -11.38 15.14
C VAL A 10 -7.08 -11.77 15.13
N GLY A 11 -7.57 -12.37 14.06
CA GLY A 11 -8.94 -12.86 13.94
C GLY A 11 -9.92 -11.89 13.28
N PRO A 12 -11.18 -12.31 13.10
CA PRO A 12 -12.14 -11.66 12.19
C PRO A 12 -12.60 -10.28 12.67
N ALA A 13 -12.59 -10.02 13.98
CA ALA A 13 -12.99 -8.73 14.54
C ALA A 13 -12.06 -7.58 14.09
N TYR A 14 -10.78 -7.88 13.87
CA TYR A 14 -9.82 -6.89 13.36
C TYR A 14 -10.12 -6.50 11.91
N GLY A 15 -10.47 -7.48 11.06
CA GLY A 15 -10.88 -7.21 9.68
C GLY A 15 -12.13 -6.32 9.61
N ALA A 16 -13.13 -6.58 10.46
CA ALA A 16 -14.34 -5.76 10.54
C ALA A 16 -14.04 -4.32 11.01
N LEU A 17 -13.06 -4.13 11.90
CA LEU A 17 -12.60 -2.80 12.31
C LEU A 17 -11.93 -2.06 11.14
N ASP A 18 -10.99 -2.71 10.44
CA ASP A 18 -10.30 -2.14 9.28
C ASP A 18 -11.30 -1.74 8.18
N ASP A 19 -12.29 -2.58 7.89
CA ASP A 19 -13.33 -2.29 6.89
C ASP A 19 -14.18 -1.07 7.27
N ARG A 20 -14.55 -0.92 8.55
CA ARG A 20 -15.31 0.24 9.05
C ARG A 20 -14.47 1.52 9.02
N LEU A 21 -13.20 1.43 9.39
CA LEU A 21 -12.28 2.56 9.34
C LEU A 21 -12.06 3.04 7.90
N ALA A 22 -11.81 2.12 6.97
CA ALA A 22 -11.66 2.45 5.56
C ALA A 22 -12.91 3.12 4.99
N ALA A 23 -14.11 2.60 5.31
CA ALA A 23 -15.37 3.21 4.88
C ALA A 23 -15.53 4.64 5.43
N ALA A 24 -15.23 4.87 6.70
CA ALA A 24 -15.30 6.21 7.30
C ALA A 24 -14.33 7.20 6.62
N VAL A 25 -13.11 6.77 6.31
CA VAL A 25 -12.11 7.57 5.60
C VAL A 25 -12.59 7.91 4.18
N HIS A 26 -13.07 6.93 3.41
CA HIS A 26 -13.58 7.17 2.05
C HIS A 26 -14.73 8.18 2.05
N ILE A 27 -15.71 7.99 2.93
CA ILE A 27 -16.87 8.89 3.05
C ILE A 27 -16.43 10.31 3.40
N ARG A 28 -15.46 10.47 4.33
CA ARG A 28 -14.93 11.78 4.71
C ARG A 28 -14.36 12.57 3.53
N PHE A 29 -13.87 11.90 2.49
CA PHE A 29 -13.32 12.51 1.29
C PHE A 29 -14.24 12.40 0.06
N GLY A 30 -15.53 12.11 0.26
CA GLY A 30 -16.52 12.08 -0.83
C GLY A 30 -16.42 10.86 -1.75
N LEU A 31 -15.67 9.83 -1.36
CA LEU A 31 -15.50 8.60 -2.13
C LEU A 31 -16.52 7.52 -1.71
N PRO A 32 -16.80 6.53 -2.58
CA PRO A 32 -17.62 5.39 -2.21
C PRO A 32 -17.08 4.68 -0.96
N ALA A 33 -17.96 4.35 -0.02
CA ALA A 33 -17.58 3.66 1.23
C ALA A 33 -16.78 2.38 0.97
N GLN A 34 -17.15 1.63 -0.07
CA GLN A 34 -16.46 0.44 -0.53
C GLN A 34 -15.77 0.70 -1.87
N VAL A 35 -14.48 0.37 -1.95
CA VAL A 35 -13.69 0.50 -3.18
C VAL A 35 -14.21 -0.48 -4.24
N PRO A 36 -14.53 -0.03 -5.47
CA PRO A 36 -14.95 -0.92 -6.54
C PRO A 36 -13.94 -2.05 -6.77
N ALA A 37 -14.43 -3.28 -7.02
CA ALA A 37 -13.57 -4.47 -7.06
C ALA A 37 -12.40 -4.36 -8.05
N LYS A 38 -12.60 -3.72 -9.21
CA LYS A 38 -11.55 -3.47 -10.21
C LYS A 38 -10.43 -2.58 -9.64
N ILE A 39 -10.81 -1.52 -8.92
CA ILE A 39 -9.87 -0.58 -8.30
C ILE A 39 -9.16 -1.24 -7.12
N LYS A 40 -9.88 -2.00 -6.28
CA LYS A 40 -9.29 -2.78 -5.18
C LYS A 40 -8.23 -3.75 -5.68
N LYS A 41 -8.46 -4.43 -6.82
CA LYS A 41 -7.46 -5.29 -7.47
C LYS A 41 -6.24 -4.51 -7.97
N ALA A 42 -6.45 -3.33 -8.55
CA ALA A 42 -5.35 -2.47 -9.02
C ALA A 42 -4.49 -1.97 -7.85
N ILE A 43 -5.12 -1.48 -6.77
CA ILE A 43 -4.44 -1.08 -5.52
C ILE A 43 -3.62 -2.26 -4.98
N LYS A 44 -4.20 -3.46 -4.92
CA LYS A 44 -3.48 -4.65 -4.42
C LYS A 44 -2.32 -5.08 -5.32
N LYS A 45 -2.41 -4.87 -6.63
CA LYS A 45 -1.27 -5.09 -7.54
C LYS A 45 -0.14 -4.11 -7.24
N ALA A 46 -0.45 -2.82 -7.05
CA ALA A 46 0.54 -1.79 -6.73
C ALA A 46 1.18 -2.02 -5.34
N ASP A 47 0.37 -2.29 -4.32
CA ASP A 47 0.77 -2.66 -2.95
C ASP A 47 1.79 -3.81 -2.96
N ARG A 48 1.52 -4.86 -3.76
CA ARG A 48 2.40 -6.02 -3.86
C ARG A 48 3.71 -5.71 -4.58
N ILE A 49 3.71 -4.82 -5.58
CA ILE A 49 4.94 -4.35 -6.24
C ILE A 49 5.78 -3.53 -5.24
N SER A 50 5.15 -2.63 -4.47
CA SER A 50 5.82 -1.87 -3.40
C SER A 50 6.46 -2.81 -2.39
N ALA A 51 5.71 -3.80 -1.88
CA ALA A 51 6.23 -4.78 -0.93
C ALA A 51 7.42 -5.58 -1.47
N TRP A 52 7.42 -5.94 -2.76
CA TRP A 52 8.57 -6.62 -3.39
C TRP A 52 9.81 -5.70 -3.45
N LEU A 53 9.63 -4.41 -3.77
CA LEU A 53 10.71 -3.43 -3.78
C LEU A 53 11.25 -3.17 -2.36
N GLU A 54 10.36 -3.03 -1.38
CA GLU A 54 10.74 -2.87 0.04
C GLU A 54 11.54 -4.07 0.52
N ALA A 55 11.05 -5.28 0.24
CA ALA A 55 11.69 -6.52 0.62
C ALA A 55 13.12 -6.62 0.07
N THR A 56 13.29 -6.31 -1.23
CA THR A 56 14.58 -6.44 -1.93
C THR A 56 15.56 -5.30 -1.69
N GLN A 57 15.08 -4.07 -1.44
CA GLN A 57 15.96 -2.89 -1.34
C GLN A 57 16.28 -2.50 0.10
N ILE A 58 15.34 -2.66 1.04
CA ILE A 58 15.50 -2.11 2.40
C ILE A 58 15.24 -3.12 3.53
N ALA A 59 14.60 -4.26 3.26
CA ALA A 59 14.31 -5.28 4.28
C ALA A 59 15.25 -6.50 4.26
N GLY A 60 16.19 -6.56 3.31
CA GLY A 60 17.24 -7.58 3.27
C GLY A 60 16.81 -8.94 2.71
N PHE A 61 15.65 -9.04 2.08
CA PHE A 61 15.22 -10.28 1.41
C PHE A 61 15.99 -10.47 0.11
N SER A 62 16.34 -11.71 -0.20
CA SER A 62 16.83 -12.04 -1.53
C SER A 62 15.71 -11.88 -2.57
N ARG A 63 16.08 -11.68 -3.84
CA ARG A 63 15.11 -11.67 -4.95
C ARG A 63 14.27 -12.96 -5.00
N ALA A 64 14.87 -14.11 -4.72
CA ALA A 64 14.16 -15.39 -4.73
C ALA A 64 13.09 -15.47 -3.63
N GLU A 65 13.38 -14.95 -2.43
CA GLU A 65 12.40 -14.87 -1.35
C GLU A 65 11.28 -13.89 -1.69
N SER A 66 11.64 -12.69 -2.18
CA SER A 66 10.65 -11.69 -2.57
C SER A 66 9.74 -12.19 -3.71
N ASP A 67 10.30 -12.88 -4.70
CA ASP A 67 9.53 -13.53 -5.77
C ASP A 67 8.53 -14.55 -5.22
N LYS A 68 8.94 -15.32 -4.21
CA LYS A 68 8.10 -16.34 -3.58
C LYS A 68 6.95 -15.71 -2.79
N PHE A 69 7.21 -14.64 -2.03
CA PHE A 69 6.20 -14.04 -1.15
C PHE A 69 5.31 -13.02 -1.85
N PHE A 70 5.85 -12.24 -2.78
CA PHE A 70 5.17 -11.11 -3.42
C PHE A 70 4.93 -11.33 -4.92
N GLY A 71 5.47 -12.42 -5.49
CA GLY A 71 5.43 -12.66 -6.93
C GLY A 71 6.50 -11.86 -7.68
N ARG A 72 6.52 -12.01 -9.01
CA ARG A 72 7.48 -11.35 -9.89
C ARG A 72 6.86 -10.08 -10.50
N PRO A 73 7.29 -8.88 -10.11
CA PRO A 73 6.87 -7.67 -10.80
C PRO A 73 7.42 -7.65 -12.23
N ASP A 74 6.70 -6.98 -13.13
CA ASP A 74 7.20 -6.71 -14.47
C ASP A 74 8.42 -5.77 -14.38
N PRO A 75 9.60 -6.14 -14.93
CA PRO A 75 10.78 -5.30 -14.91
C PRO A 75 10.53 -3.88 -15.42
N ALA A 76 9.67 -3.70 -16.44
CA ALA A 76 9.37 -2.38 -16.98
C ALA A 76 8.58 -1.49 -16.01
N LEU A 77 7.84 -2.07 -15.06
CA LEU A 77 7.08 -1.32 -14.04
C LEU A 77 7.95 -0.88 -12.87
N ILE A 78 9.10 -1.53 -12.66
CA ILE A 78 10.00 -1.24 -11.54
C ILE A 78 11.29 -0.55 -11.98
N ASP A 79 11.47 -0.37 -13.29
CA ASP A 79 12.63 0.31 -13.83
C ASP A 79 12.69 1.76 -13.31
N GLY A 80 13.88 2.16 -12.86
CA GLY A 80 14.10 3.47 -12.22
C GLY A 80 13.47 3.67 -10.83
N LEU A 81 12.69 2.71 -10.30
CA LEU A 81 12.10 2.84 -8.96
C LEU A 81 13.11 2.45 -7.87
N SER A 82 13.38 3.39 -6.97
CA SER A 82 14.21 3.17 -5.78
C SER A 82 13.51 3.65 -4.52
N ILE A 83 13.72 2.94 -3.43
CA ILE A 83 13.16 3.29 -2.12
C ILE A 83 14.22 4.05 -1.32
N ALA A 84 13.92 5.33 -1.06
CA ALA A 84 14.71 6.17 -0.18
C ALA A 84 14.01 6.28 1.18
N LEU A 85 14.72 5.91 2.25
CA LEU A 85 14.28 6.17 3.62
C LEU A 85 14.42 7.66 3.92
N ARG A 86 13.34 8.29 4.39
CA ARG A 86 13.26 9.74 4.58
C ARG A 86 12.76 10.10 5.97
N PRO A 87 13.10 11.30 6.49
CA PRO A 87 12.60 11.75 7.78
C PRO A 87 11.07 11.79 7.84
N PRO A 88 10.44 11.40 8.97
CA PRO A 88 8.97 11.33 9.08
C PRO A 88 8.26 12.65 8.74
N ARG A 89 8.87 13.79 9.09
CA ARG A 89 8.31 15.12 8.79
C ARG A 89 8.15 15.33 7.29
N ASP A 90 9.15 14.95 6.52
CA ASP A 90 9.21 15.22 5.09
C ASP A 90 8.27 14.25 4.35
N VAL A 91 8.25 12.96 4.74
CA VAL A 91 7.28 11.99 4.21
C VAL A 91 5.84 12.43 4.47
N ARG A 92 5.55 12.94 5.66
CA ARG A 92 4.21 13.47 6.00
C ARG A 92 3.85 14.64 5.10
N ALA A 93 4.75 15.59 4.92
CA ALA A 93 4.51 16.77 4.09
C ALA A 93 4.20 16.36 2.64
N ASP A 94 5.02 15.48 2.06
CA ASP A 94 4.85 15.03 0.68
C ASP A 94 3.56 14.21 0.47
N PHE A 95 3.21 13.36 1.45
CA PHE A 95 1.96 12.59 1.40
C PHE A 95 0.75 13.52 1.39
N VAL A 96 0.72 14.51 2.28
CA VAL A 96 -0.37 15.50 2.35
C VAL A 96 -0.44 16.31 1.06
N ALA A 97 0.70 16.79 0.56
CA ALA A 97 0.74 17.56 -0.69
C ALA A 97 0.21 16.75 -1.89
N ARG A 98 0.58 15.46 -2.00
CA ARG A 98 0.05 14.59 -3.07
C ARG A 98 -1.45 14.34 -2.91
N HIS A 99 -1.90 14.12 -1.68
CA HIS A 99 -3.32 13.93 -1.38
C HIS A 99 -4.15 15.18 -1.73
N GLU A 100 -3.69 16.37 -1.36
CA GLU A 100 -4.35 17.65 -1.69
C GLU A 100 -4.37 17.89 -3.21
N ALA A 101 -3.26 17.62 -3.91
CA ALA A 101 -3.21 17.73 -5.36
C ALA A 101 -4.24 16.82 -6.05
N LEU A 102 -4.36 15.57 -5.61
CA LEU A 102 -5.35 14.63 -6.14
C LEU A 102 -6.80 15.04 -5.81
N LEU A 103 -7.04 15.58 -4.62
CA LEU A 103 -8.37 16.08 -4.26
C LEU A 103 -8.79 17.28 -5.10
N ALA A 104 -7.84 18.11 -5.53
CA ALA A 104 -8.12 19.25 -6.42
C ALA A 104 -8.49 18.83 -7.86
N GLU A 105 -8.27 17.57 -8.23
CA GLU A 105 -8.64 17.01 -9.55
C GLU A 105 -10.09 16.47 -9.59
N ILE A 106 -10.81 16.46 -8.46
CA ILE A 106 -12.18 15.92 -8.30
C ILE A 106 -13.17 17.07 -8.09
#